data_AF-A0A257TRX6-F1
#
_entry.id   AF-A0A257TRX6-F1
#
_cell.length_a   1.000
_cell.length_b   1.000
_cell.length_c   1.000
_cell.angle_alpha   90.00
_cell.angle_beta   90.00
_cell.angle_gamma   90.00
#
_symmetry.space_group_name_H-M   'P 1'
#
loop_
_entity.id
_entity.type
_entity.pdbx_description
1 polymer ?
#
loop_
_entity_poly.entity_id
_entity_poly.type
_entity_poly.pdbx_seq_one_letter_code
_entity_poly.pdbx_strand_id
1 'polypeptide(L)' 'MIEIHEEKCDLCGCCVAVCPENCIDMTESRISIVIEICTNCRKCEWACPFEVFEFKNDKARLKATA' A
#
# COMPACT_ATOMS: atom_id res chain seq x y z
N MET A 1 -8.53 6.20 5.19
CA MET A 1 -8.58 4.72 5.29
C MET A 1 -7.80 4.16 4.12
N ILE A 2 -7.04 3.09 4.31
CA ILE A 2 -6.28 2.43 3.23
C ILE A 2 -7.09 1.26 2.68
N GLU A 3 -7.18 1.19 1.35
CA GLU A 3 -7.78 0.11 0.57
C GLU A 3 -6.69 -0.63 -0.21
N ILE A 4 -6.85 -1.95 -0.34
CA ILE A 4 -5.85 -2.83 -0.96
C ILE A 4 -6.52 -3.51 -2.15
N HIS A 5 -5.98 -3.27 -3.34
CA HIS A 5 -6.38 -3.92 -4.57
C HIS A 5 -5.58 -5.21 -4.78
N GLU A 6 -5.97 -6.28 -4.07
CA GLU A 6 -5.29 -7.58 -4.12
C GLU A 6 -5.20 -8.14 -5.55
N GLU A 7 -6.19 -7.82 -6.39
CA GLU A 7 -6.25 -8.18 -7.82
C GLU A 7 -5.10 -7.61 -8.67
N LYS A 8 -4.43 -6.55 -8.22
CA LYS A 8 -3.29 -5.91 -8.89
C LYS A 8 -1.95 -6.30 -8.27
N CYS A 9 -1.95 -7.03 -7.16
CA CYS A 9 -0.74 -7.32 -6.41
C CYS A 9 0.00 -8.52 -7.01
N ASP A 10 1.23 -8.28 -7.46
CA ASP A 10 2.14 -9.34 -7.96
C ASP A 10 2.91 -10.04 -6.82
N LEU A 11 2.60 -9.73 -5.54
CA LEU A 11 3.29 -10.26 -4.35
C LEU A 11 4.82 -10.07 -4.36
N CYS A 12 5.29 -9.01 -5.01
CA CYS A 12 6.72 -8.68 -5.13
C CYS A 12 7.44 -8.38 -3.80
N GLY A 13 6.71 -8.11 -2.71
CA GLY A 13 7.28 -7.84 -1.39
C GLY A 13 7.90 -6.45 -1.19
N CYS A 14 7.91 -5.57 -2.20
CA CYS A 14 8.50 -4.22 -2.08
C CYS A 14 7.90 -3.40 -0.92
N CYS A 15 6.57 -3.48 -0.74
CA CYS A 15 5.86 -2.78 0.32
C CYS A 15 6.29 -3.25 1.72
N VAL A 16 6.49 -4.55 1.92
CA VAL A 16 6.98 -5.14 3.18
C VAL A 16 8.37 -4.60 3.50
N ALA A 17 9.27 -4.56 2.49
CA ALA A 17 10.64 -4.10 2.67
C ALA A 17 10.76 -2.61 3.06
N VAL A 18 9.84 -1.75 2.59
CA VAL A 18 9.87 -0.31 2.89
C VAL A 18 9.07 0.09 4.14
N CYS A 19 8.27 -0.82 4.69
CA CYS A 19 7.41 -0.50 5.82
C CYS A 19 8.24 -0.40 7.11
N PRO A 20 8.37 0.79 7.73
CA PRO A 20 9.21 0.95 8.92
C PRO A 20 8.63 0.25 10.15
N GLU A 21 7.30 0.14 10.21
CA GLU A 21 6.60 -0.49 11.33
C GLU A 21 6.35 -1.99 11.11
N ASN A 22 6.80 -2.54 9.96
CA ASN A 22 6.49 -3.91 9.54
C ASN A 22 5.00 -4.28 9.67
N CYS A 23 4.09 -3.34 9.42
CA CYS A 23 2.65 -3.56 9.56
C CYS A 23 2.00 -4.32 8.39
N ILE A 24 2.79 -4.75 7.40
CA ILE A 24 2.31 -5.41 6.18
C ILE A 24 2.62 -6.91 6.29
N ASP A 25 1.56 -7.71 6.34
CA ASP A 25 1.63 -9.17 6.33
C ASP A 25 1.31 -9.68 4.92
N MET A 26 2.25 -10.43 4.35
CA MET A 26 2.14 -10.95 2.99
C MET A 26 2.26 -12.47 3.03
N THR A 27 1.30 -13.15 2.43
CA THR A 27 1.32 -14.61 2.22
C THR A 27 1.47 -14.92 0.73
N GLU A 28 1.57 -16.20 0.38
CA GLU A 28 1.68 -16.64 -1.03
C GLU A 28 0.46 -16.31 -1.90
N SER A 29 -0.63 -15.79 -1.31
CA SER A 29 -1.88 -15.56 -2.05
C SER A 29 -2.60 -14.26 -1.70
N ARG A 30 -2.16 -13.54 -0.66
CA ARG A 30 -2.82 -12.32 -0.20
C ARG A 30 -1.88 -11.38 0.52
N ILE A 31 -2.30 -10.13 0.64
CA ILE A 31 -1.59 -9.11 1.40
C ILE A 31 -2.57 -8.41 2.34
N SER A 32 -2.14 -8.19 3.57
CA SER A 32 -2.96 -7.58 4.63
C SER A 32 -2.15 -6.56 5.41
N ILE A 33 -2.82 -5.51 5.89
CA ILE A 33 -2.18 -4.44 6.67
C ILE A 33 -2.81 -4.39 8.05
N VAL A 34 -1.95 -4.41 9.06
CA VAL A 34 -2.34 -4.23 10.45
C VAL A 34 -2.54 -2.74 10.72
N ILE A 35 -3.79 -2.29 10.61
CA ILE A 35 -4.16 -0.87 10.74
C ILE A 35 -3.80 -0.29 12.11
N GLU A 36 -3.78 -1.11 13.16
CA GLU A 36 -3.40 -0.69 14.52
C GLU A 36 -1.94 -0.21 14.62
N ILE A 37 -1.06 -0.72 13.75
CA ILE A 37 0.36 -0.40 13.72
C ILE A 37 0.67 0.58 12.57
N CYS A 38 -0.19 0.62 11.55
CA CYS A 38 0.00 1.47 10.38
C CYS A 38 -0.09 2.96 10.73
N THR A 39 1.04 3.67 10.61
CA THR A 39 1.13 5.12 10.83
C THR A 39 0.66 5.96 9.63
N ASN A 40 0.10 5.33 8.59
CA ASN A 40 -0.26 5.98 7.32
C ASN A 40 0.91 6.77 6.68
N CYS A 41 2.13 6.24 6.75
CA CYS A 41 3.32 6.89 6.19
C CYS A 41 3.38 6.92 4.65
N ARG A 42 2.48 6.20 3.96
CA ARG A 42 2.33 6.12 2.48
C ARG A 42 3.57 5.63 1.72
N LYS A 43 4.58 5.07 2.39
CA LYS A 43 5.75 4.48 1.73
C LYS A 43 5.38 3.29 0.85
N CYS A 44 4.38 2.50 1.26
CA CYS A 44 3.87 1.38 0.47
C CYS A 44 3.21 1.82 -0.84
N GLU A 45 2.50 2.96 -0.85
CA GLU A 45 1.96 3.59 -2.07
C GLU A 45 3.09 3.95 -3.03
N TRP A 46 4.15 4.58 -2.52
CA TRP A 46 5.30 5.01 -3.32
C TRP A 46 6.16 3.87 -3.85
N ALA A 47 6.32 2.80 -3.06
CA ALA A 47 7.16 1.66 -3.43
C ALA A 47 6.42 0.65 -4.32
N CYS A 48 5.10 0.71 -4.40
CA CYS A 48 4.30 -0.23 -5.18
C CYS A 48 4.19 0.25 -6.64
N PRO A 49 4.82 -0.44 -7.61
CA PRO A 49 4.70 -0.05 -9.02
C PRO A 49 3.33 -0.37 -9.61
N PHE A 50 2.53 -1.20 -8.94
CA PHE A 50 1.21 -1.63 -9.38
C PHE A 50 0.07 -0.83 -8.74
N GLU A 51 0.40 0.18 -7.92
CA GLU A 51 -0.58 1.06 -7.28
C GLU A 51 -1.67 0.28 -6.51
N VAL A 52 -1.24 -0.76 -5.78
CA VAL A 52 -2.13 -1.66 -5.01
C VAL A 52 -2.80 -0.93 -3.85
N PHE A 53 -2.12 0.05 -3.25
CA PHE A 53 -2.59 0.74 -2.05
C PHE A 53 -3.28 2.05 -2.41
N GLU A 54 -4.58 2.15 -2.11
CA GLU A 54 -5.35 3.38 -2.24
C GLU A 54 -5.57 4.02 -0.87
N PHE A 55 -5.04 5.23 -0.67
CA PHE A 55 -5.27 5.99 0.55
C PHE A 55 -6.40 7.00 0.33
N LYS A 56 -7.59 6.74 0.89
CA LYS A 56 -8.67 7.73 0.96
C LYS A 56 -8.27 8.86 1.91
N ASN A 57 -7.65 9.89 1.34
CA ASN A 57 -7.47 11.20 1.93
C ASN A 57 -8.42 12.17 1.23
N ASP A 58 -9.37 12.70 2.00
CA ASP A 58 -10.20 13.81 1.56
C ASP A 58 -9.29 15.02 1.30
N LYS A 59 -9.11 15.35 0.01
CA LYS A 59 -8.39 16.50 -0.58
C LYS A 59 -6.94 16.29 -1.03
N ALA A 60 -6.81 16.45 -2.36
CA ALA A 60 -5.66 16.92 -3.13
C ALA A 60 -4.46 15.95 -3.32
N ARG A 61 -4.48 15.26 -4.48
CA ARG A 61 -3.39 15.40 -5.46
C ARG A 61 -3.94 15.29 -6.88
N LEU A 62 -4.00 16.46 -7.51
CA LEU A 62 -4.22 16.69 -8.92
C LEU A 62 -3.04 16.11 -9.72
N LYS A 63 -3.36 15.50 -10.87
CA LYS A 63 -2.52 15.19 -12.06
C LYS A 63 -1.63 13.94 -12.02
N ALA A 64 -1.92 13.01 -12.92
CA ALA A 64 -1.17 12.85 -14.18
C ALA A 64 -1.98 12.01 -15.19
N THR A 65 -2.97 12.65 -15.83
CA THR A 65 -3.39 12.26 -17.18
C THR A 65 -2.50 13.02 -18.14
N ALA A 66 -1.66 12.32 -18.89
CA ALA A 66 -1.05 12.77 -20.14
C ALA A 66 -0.81 11.53 -21.01
#